data_AF-A0A8T7FZI8-F1
#
_entry.id   AF-A0A8T7FZI8-F1
#
_cell.length_a   1.000
_cell.length_b   1.000
_cell.length_c   1.000
_cell.angle_alpha   90.00
_cell.angle_beta   90.00
_cell.angle_gamma   90.00
#
_symmetry.space_group_name_H-M   'P 1'
#
loop_
_entity.id
_entity.type
_entity.pdbx_description
1 polymer ?
#
loop_
_entity_poly.entity_id
_entity_poly.type
_entity_poly.pdbx_seq_one_letter_code
_entity_poly.pdbx_strand_id
1 'polypeptide(L)'
;MTNRLIVGIAALLLTSCGMMSAPNVNEPTPIPTFTPAVSTAQDPTGNQLPALGGKQSGDLLVWLFSDPNPPSRGNNTLEVFIAYADGQPVSDAEVSFDIDMTNMSHGKNVTVVELLGDGRYSGEVFFLMPGPWRVIVGIERAGETSAVRFEFMVNW
;
A
#
# COMPACT_ATOMS: atom_id res chain seq x y z
N MET A 1 -15.47 77.82 -25.93
CA MET A 1 -15.88 77.03 -24.76
C MET A 1 -15.40 75.60 -24.94
N THR A 2 -14.90 75.04 -23.84
CA THR A 2 -14.01 73.88 -23.65
C THR A 2 -14.65 72.51 -23.95
N ASN A 3 -13.87 71.60 -24.59
CA ASN A 3 -13.70 70.13 -24.44
C ASN A 3 -14.96 69.23 -24.28
N ARG A 4 -15.03 67.99 -24.80
CA ARG A 4 -14.23 66.80 -24.40
C ARG A 4 -14.26 65.70 -25.47
N LEU A 5 -13.11 65.04 -25.65
CA LEU A 5 -12.93 63.72 -26.30
C LEU A 5 -13.58 62.57 -25.50
N ILE A 6 -13.88 61.43 -26.15
CA ILE A 6 -13.14 60.15 -26.02
C ILE A 6 -13.82 58.97 -26.77
N VAL A 7 -13.08 58.45 -27.75
CA VAL A 7 -12.73 57.03 -28.07
C VAL A 7 -13.80 56.00 -28.45
N GLY A 8 -13.53 55.30 -29.56
CA GLY A 8 -14.31 54.18 -30.11
C GLY A 8 -13.63 52.80 -29.98
N ILE A 9 -14.23 51.78 -30.59
CA ILE A 9 -13.68 50.41 -30.69
C ILE A 9 -14.05 49.85 -32.08
N ALA A 10 -13.03 49.41 -32.82
CA ALA A 10 -13.12 48.76 -34.13
C ALA A 10 -13.30 47.25 -33.98
N ALA A 11 -14.15 46.65 -34.81
CA ALA A 11 -14.49 45.23 -34.76
C ALA A 11 -13.53 44.37 -35.61
N LEU A 12 -13.19 43.21 -35.04
CA LEU A 12 -12.33 42.13 -35.51
C LEU A 12 -12.88 41.41 -36.75
N LEU A 13 -11.98 40.98 -37.65
CA LEU A 13 -12.10 39.73 -38.42
C LEU A 13 -10.69 39.16 -38.66
N LEU A 14 -10.40 38.00 -38.07
CA LEU A 14 -9.20 37.21 -38.38
C LEU A 14 -9.63 35.79 -38.77
N THR A 15 -9.18 35.42 -39.96
CA THR A 15 -9.32 34.14 -40.67
C THR A 15 -8.68 32.98 -39.91
N SER A 16 -9.41 31.87 -39.81
CA SER A 16 -8.95 30.57 -39.28
C SER A 16 -8.19 29.79 -40.35
N CYS A 17 -6.94 29.40 -40.06
CA CYS A 17 -6.20 28.36 -40.78
C CYS A 17 -6.37 27.04 -40.04
N GLY A 18 -6.82 25.99 -40.74
CA GLY A 18 -6.93 24.64 -40.20
C GLY A 18 -5.56 23.99 -39.99
N MET A 19 -5.38 23.34 -38.83
CA MET A 19 -4.25 22.47 -38.54
C MET A 19 -4.74 21.02 -38.54
N MET A 20 -4.10 20.17 -39.34
CA MET A 20 -4.34 18.72 -39.38
C MET A 20 -3.69 18.08 -38.16
N SER A 21 -4.43 17.25 -37.42
CA SER A 21 -3.92 16.48 -36.28
C SER A 21 -2.98 15.36 -36.75
N ALA A 22 -1.81 15.26 -36.11
CA ALA A 22 -0.88 14.14 -36.25
C ALA A 22 -1.43 12.86 -35.58
N PRO A 23 -0.99 11.66 -36.00
CA PRO A 23 -1.42 10.41 -35.37
C PRO A 23 -0.84 10.24 -33.97
N ASN A 24 -1.67 9.75 -33.06
CA ASN A 24 -1.39 9.50 -31.64
C ASN A 24 -0.27 8.45 -31.49
N VAL A 25 0.90 8.88 -31.00
CA VAL A 25 1.97 8.00 -30.55
C VAL A 25 1.62 7.56 -29.14
N ASN A 26 1.42 6.25 -28.95
CA ASN A 26 1.18 5.61 -27.65
C ASN A 26 1.96 6.27 -26.51
N GLU A 27 1.24 6.99 -25.64
CA GLU A 27 1.79 7.47 -24.37
C GLU A 27 2.22 6.26 -23.53
N PRO A 28 3.41 6.28 -22.90
CA PRO A 28 3.75 5.31 -21.86
C PRO A 28 2.67 5.38 -20.79
N THR A 29 2.08 4.25 -20.44
CA THR A 29 1.11 4.18 -19.33
C THR A 29 1.73 4.83 -18.09
N PRO A 30 1.04 5.80 -17.44
CA PRO A 30 1.57 6.42 -16.23
C PRO A 30 1.73 5.34 -15.16
N ILE A 31 2.94 5.26 -14.58
CA ILE A 31 3.20 4.43 -13.40
C ILE A 31 2.21 4.88 -12.32
N PRO A 32 1.44 3.97 -11.70
CA PRO A 32 0.49 4.33 -10.66
C PRO A 32 1.24 5.08 -9.56
N THR A 33 0.95 6.38 -9.42
CA THR A 33 1.53 7.21 -8.37
C THR A 33 0.85 6.82 -7.07
N PHE A 34 1.52 6.00 -6.25
CA PHE A 34 1.08 5.63 -4.92
C PHE A 34 0.92 6.90 -4.07
N THR A 35 -0.33 7.34 -3.89
CA THR A 35 -0.63 8.48 -3.03
C THR A 35 -0.81 7.96 -1.60
N PRO A 36 0.08 8.30 -0.65
CA PRO A 36 0.07 7.72 0.70
C PRO A 36 -1.19 8.01 1.52
N ALA A 37 -2.09 8.89 1.05
CA ALA A 37 -3.35 9.21 1.72
C ALA A 37 -4.53 8.25 1.43
N VAL A 38 -4.43 7.36 0.42
CA VAL A 38 -5.48 6.35 0.11
C VAL A 38 -5.07 4.94 0.55
N SER A 39 -3.82 4.77 1.00
CA SER A 39 -3.22 3.49 1.38
C SER A 39 -3.51 3.11 2.83
N THR A 40 -4.78 2.92 3.19
CA THR A 40 -5.15 2.32 4.48
C THR A 40 -6.01 1.06 4.36
N ALA A 41 -6.46 0.66 3.16
CA ALA A 41 -7.39 -0.48 3.06
C ALA A 41 -7.32 -1.33 1.79
N GLN A 42 -6.57 -0.94 0.76
CA GLN A 42 -6.56 -1.68 -0.51
C GLN A 42 -5.17 -2.15 -0.86
N ASP A 43 -5.13 -3.43 -1.22
CA ASP A 43 -3.99 -4.10 -1.82
C ASP A 43 -3.48 -3.34 -3.06
N PRO A 44 -2.20 -2.93 -3.10
CA PRO A 44 -1.62 -2.25 -4.25
C PRO A 44 -1.57 -3.12 -5.54
N THR A 45 -1.75 -4.43 -5.42
CA THR A 45 -1.79 -5.39 -6.55
C THR A 45 -3.20 -5.63 -7.11
N GLY A 46 -4.22 -4.95 -6.56
CA GLY A 46 -5.60 -5.05 -7.05
C GLY A 46 -6.41 -6.22 -6.50
N ASN A 47 -5.89 -6.97 -5.52
CA ASN A 47 -6.66 -7.99 -4.80
C ASN A 47 -7.62 -7.33 -3.80
N GLN A 48 -8.88 -7.74 -3.76
CA GLN A 48 -9.92 -7.06 -2.96
C GLN A 48 -9.91 -7.41 -1.46
N LEU A 49 -8.90 -8.12 -0.95
CA LEU A 49 -8.82 -8.41 0.48
C LEU A 49 -8.55 -7.11 1.25
N PRO A 50 -9.39 -6.73 2.23
CA PRO A 50 -9.11 -5.55 3.04
C PRO A 50 -7.84 -5.77 3.85
N ALA A 51 -6.90 -4.83 3.80
CA ALA A 51 -5.73 -4.90 4.65
C ALA A 51 -6.11 -4.67 6.12
N LEU A 52 -5.45 -5.37 7.05
CA LEU A 52 -5.43 -5.03 8.48
C LEU A 52 -4.70 -3.70 8.72
N GLY A 53 -3.84 -3.29 7.79
CA GLY A 53 -3.26 -1.96 7.73
C GLY A 53 -2.04 -1.89 6.81
N GLY A 54 -1.61 -0.66 6.49
CA GLY A 54 -0.38 -0.37 5.76
C GLY A 54 0.55 0.53 6.59
N LYS A 55 1.86 0.29 6.54
CA LYS A 55 2.89 1.06 7.26
C LYS A 55 4.13 1.24 6.40
N GLN A 56 4.81 2.37 6.58
CA GLN A 56 6.13 2.61 6.02
C GLN A 56 7.20 2.32 7.08
N SER A 57 8.28 1.64 6.70
CA SER A 57 9.47 1.39 7.53
C SER A 57 10.71 1.64 6.70
N GLY A 58 11.34 2.80 6.90
CA GLY A 58 12.42 3.25 6.02
C GLY A 58 11.95 3.42 4.57
N ASP A 59 12.60 2.71 3.65
CA ASP A 59 12.28 2.63 2.23
C ASP A 59 11.22 1.57 1.89
N LEU A 60 10.72 0.83 2.88
CA LEU A 60 9.73 -0.22 2.68
C LEU A 60 8.31 0.29 2.95
N LEU A 61 7.38 -0.15 2.12
CA LEU A 61 5.94 -0.09 2.32
C LEU A 61 5.44 -1.51 2.59
N VAL A 62 4.69 -1.68 3.68
CA VAL A 62 4.30 -2.99 4.22
C VAL A 62 2.81 -3.00 4.51
N TRP A 63 2.08 -3.94 3.90
CA TRP A 63 0.65 -4.14 4.14
C TRP A 63 0.39 -5.53 4.67
N LEU A 64 -0.37 -5.62 5.75
CA LEU A 64 -0.75 -6.89 6.37
C LEU A 64 -2.20 -7.23 6.02
N PHE A 65 -2.45 -8.49 5.71
CA PHE A 65 -3.75 -9.08 5.42
C PHE A 65 -3.96 -10.33 6.27
N SER A 66 -5.22 -10.77 6.36
CA SER A 66 -5.56 -12.02 7.00
C SER A 66 -6.69 -12.73 6.29
N ASP A 67 -6.72 -14.05 6.41
CA ASP A 67 -7.87 -14.90 6.11
C ASP A 67 -8.10 -15.85 7.31
N PRO A 68 -9.25 -15.75 8.01
CA PRO A 68 -10.35 -14.81 7.80
C PRO A 68 -9.97 -13.35 8.08
N ASN A 69 -10.81 -12.43 7.59
CA ASN A 69 -10.74 -11.00 7.90
C ASN A 69 -12.09 -10.49 8.42
N PRO A 70 -12.18 -10.01 9.68
CA PRO A 70 -11.11 -9.94 10.68
C PRO A 70 -10.64 -11.34 11.13
N PRO A 71 -9.40 -11.47 11.64
CA PRO A 71 -8.89 -12.72 12.18
C PRO A 71 -9.80 -13.29 13.27
N SER A 72 -9.88 -14.61 13.38
CA SER A 72 -10.66 -15.30 14.40
C SER A 72 -9.78 -16.21 15.26
N ARG A 73 -10.30 -16.68 16.38
CA ARG A 73 -9.65 -17.71 17.19
C ARG A 73 -9.40 -18.95 16.32
N GLY A 74 -8.23 -19.57 16.48
CA GLY A 74 -7.82 -20.76 15.74
C GLY A 74 -6.79 -20.46 14.65
N ASN A 75 -6.78 -21.29 13.60
CA ASN A 75 -5.90 -21.14 12.44
C ASN A 75 -6.32 -19.93 11.61
N ASN A 76 -5.36 -19.12 11.20
CA ASN A 76 -5.53 -18.01 10.27
C ASN A 76 -4.33 -18.00 9.34
N THR A 77 -4.56 -17.66 8.08
CA THR A 77 -3.48 -17.31 7.15
C THR A 77 -3.24 -15.81 7.28
N LEU A 78 -2.00 -15.41 7.53
CA LEU A 78 -1.58 -14.03 7.38
C LEU A 78 -0.79 -13.89 6.08
N GLU A 79 -1.05 -12.80 5.35
CA GLU A 79 -0.22 -12.40 4.23
C GLU A 79 0.37 -11.02 4.48
N VAL A 80 1.59 -10.82 4.01
CA VAL A 80 2.20 -9.49 3.94
C VAL A 80 2.62 -9.20 2.52
N PHE A 81 2.23 -8.03 2.01
CA PHE A 81 2.80 -7.45 0.79
C PHE A 81 3.87 -6.44 1.18
N ILE A 82 5.05 -6.57 0.59
CA ILE A 82 6.21 -5.70 0.84
C ILE A 82 6.66 -5.13 -0.51
N ALA A 83 6.73 -3.81 -0.57
CA ALA A 83 7.28 -3.09 -1.70
C ALA A 83 8.27 -2.03 -1.22
N TYR A 84 9.14 -1.60 -2.13
CA TYR A 84 9.92 -0.38 -1.98
C TYR A 84 9.02 0.86 -2.10
N ALA A 85 9.51 2.00 -1.63
CA ALA A 85 8.80 3.28 -1.69
C ALA A 85 8.50 3.76 -3.12
N ASP A 86 9.21 3.22 -4.12
CA ASP A 86 8.95 3.45 -5.54
C ASP A 86 7.91 2.48 -6.14
N GLY A 87 7.38 1.56 -5.32
CA GLY A 87 6.35 0.59 -5.68
C GLY A 87 6.87 -0.75 -6.20
N GLN A 88 8.19 -0.94 -6.33
CA GLN A 88 8.73 -2.24 -6.76
C GLN A 88 8.54 -3.30 -5.67
N PRO A 89 8.09 -4.53 -6.00
CA PRO A 89 7.91 -5.59 -5.02
C PRO A 89 9.27 -6.06 -4.45
N VAL A 90 9.29 -6.37 -3.15
CA VAL A 90 10.46 -6.94 -2.47
C VAL A 90 10.37 -8.45 -2.49
N SER A 91 11.19 -9.12 -3.30
CA SER A 91 11.19 -10.60 -3.44
C SER A 91 12.42 -11.29 -2.85
N ASP A 92 13.34 -10.53 -2.26
CA ASP A 92 14.66 -10.97 -1.79
C ASP A 92 14.83 -10.83 -0.26
N ALA A 93 13.74 -10.98 0.49
CA ALA A 93 13.74 -10.92 1.95
C ALA A 93 13.40 -12.27 2.60
N GLU A 94 14.03 -12.57 3.73
CA GLU A 94 13.52 -13.54 4.68
C GLU A 94 12.51 -12.84 5.59
N VAL A 95 11.29 -13.37 5.67
CA VAL A 95 10.20 -12.75 6.40
C VAL A 95 9.72 -13.69 7.51
N SER A 96 9.29 -13.11 8.61
CA SER A 96 8.70 -13.85 9.73
C SER A 96 7.57 -13.07 10.41
N PHE A 97 6.64 -13.80 11.01
CA PHE A 97 5.57 -13.25 11.85
C PHE A 97 5.81 -13.68 13.29
N ASP A 98 6.02 -12.71 14.19
CA ASP A 98 6.03 -12.92 15.64
C ASP A 98 4.71 -12.38 16.23
N ILE A 99 3.85 -13.28 16.73
CA ILE A 99 2.52 -12.94 17.24
C ILE A 99 2.46 -12.97 18.77
N ASP A 100 1.75 -12.01 19.35
CA ASP A 100 1.56 -11.92 20.80
C ASP A 100 0.31 -11.11 21.15
N MET A 101 -0.23 -11.26 22.36
CA MET A 101 -1.31 -10.38 22.81
C MET A 101 -0.74 -9.01 23.25
N THR A 102 -1.51 -7.94 23.06
CA THR A 102 -1.03 -6.58 23.40
C THR A 102 -1.07 -6.31 24.91
N ASN A 103 -1.94 -7.01 25.63
CA ASN A 103 -2.19 -6.82 27.06
C ASN A 103 -1.46 -7.84 27.95
N MET A 104 -0.98 -8.95 27.38
CA MET A 104 -0.20 -9.97 28.08
C MET A 104 0.73 -10.68 27.10
N SER A 105 1.99 -10.92 27.48
CA SER A 105 2.92 -11.64 26.59
C SER A 105 2.89 -13.14 26.86
N HIS A 106 2.87 -13.95 25.81
CA HIS A 106 2.97 -15.41 25.86
C HIS A 106 4.37 -15.93 25.48
N GLY A 107 5.34 -15.04 25.29
CA GLY A 107 6.67 -15.37 24.77
C GLY A 107 6.74 -15.25 23.24
N LYS A 108 7.89 -15.63 22.67
CA LYS A 108 8.15 -15.53 21.24
C LYS A 108 7.39 -16.62 20.49
N ASN A 109 6.51 -16.25 19.55
CA ASN A 109 5.77 -17.17 18.70
C ASN A 109 5.98 -16.79 17.24
N VAL A 110 7.08 -17.31 16.68
CA VAL A 110 7.56 -16.93 15.35
C VAL A 110 7.21 -18.01 14.34
N THR A 111 6.58 -17.58 13.27
CA THR A 111 6.38 -18.38 12.06
C THR A 111 7.24 -17.80 10.94
N VAL A 112 8.06 -18.62 10.30
CA VAL A 112 8.73 -18.27 9.04
C VAL A 112 7.70 -18.37 7.93
N VAL A 113 7.68 -17.40 7.04
CA VAL A 113 6.65 -17.29 6.01
C VAL A 113 7.22 -17.65 4.63
N GLU A 114 6.37 -18.16 3.75
CA GLU A 114 6.73 -18.54 2.38
C GLU A 114 6.57 -17.35 1.43
N LEU A 115 7.53 -17.14 0.54
CA LEU A 115 7.41 -16.18 -0.56
C LEU A 115 6.46 -16.76 -1.63
N LEU A 116 5.34 -16.06 -1.86
CA LEU A 116 4.37 -16.41 -2.90
C LEU A 116 4.73 -15.79 -4.28
N GLY A 117 5.67 -14.86 -4.31
CA GLY A 117 6.03 -14.07 -5.49
C GLY A 117 5.46 -12.65 -5.43
N ASP A 118 5.94 -11.77 -6.32
CA ASP A 118 5.47 -10.38 -6.44
C ASP A 118 5.41 -9.62 -5.11
N GLY A 119 6.39 -9.82 -4.22
CA GLY A 119 6.45 -9.14 -2.93
C GLY A 119 5.47 -9.65 -1.87
N ARG A 120 4.78 -10.76 -2.14
CA ARG A 120 3.87 -11.41 -1.18
C ARG A 120 4.53 -12.53 -0.42
N TYR A 121 4.25 -12.55 0.87
CA TYR A 121 4.67 -13.59 1.77
C TYR A 121 3.49 -14.08 2.60
N SER A 122 3.38 -15.39 2.82
CA SER A 122 2.25 -16.02 3.51
C SER A 122 2.69 -16.97 4.61
N GLY A 123 1.97 -16.95 5.73
CA GLY A 123 2.24 -17.81 6.86
C GLY A 123 0.99 -18.14 7.67
N GLU A 124 0.92 -19.40 8.10
CA GLU A 124 -0.13 -19.90 8.98
C GLU A 124 0.17 -19.54 10.44
N VAL A 125 -0.79 -18.90 11.11
CA VAL A 125 -0.68 -18.55 12.53
C VAL A 125 -1.86 -19.11 13.32
N PHE A 126 -1.66 -19.30 14.62
CA PHE A 126 -2.71 -19.76 15.53
C PHE A 126 -2.98 -18.75 16.63
N PHE A 127 -4.19 -18.18 16.66
CA PHE A 127 -4.62 -17.31 17.75
C PHE A 127 -5.38 -18.11 18.82
N LEU A 128 -4.78 -18.18 20.00
CA LEU A 128 -5.22 -19.03 21.12
C LEU A 128 -6.57 -18.55 21.70
N MET A 129 -6.77 -17.23 21.71
CA MET A 129 -7.87 -16.54 22.37
C MET A 129 -8.29 -15.29 21.56
N PRO A 130 -9.57 -14.91 21.56
CA PRO A 130 -10.01 -13.61 21.06
C PRO A 130 -9.46 -12.46 21.90
N GLY A 131 -9.41 -11.26 21.32
CA GLY A 131 -8.94 -10.06 22.00
C GLY A 131 -7.94 -9.26 21.17
N PRO A 132 -7.23 -8.30 21.79
CA PRO A 132 -6.27 -7.47 21.07
C PRO A 132 -4.93 -8.21 20.91
N TRP A 133 -4.51 -8.35 19.66
CA TRP A 133 -3.27 -9.01 19.27
C TRP A 133 -2.37 -8.04 18.50
N ARG A 134 -1.08 -8.38 18.48
CA ARG A 134 -0.10 -7.79 17.59
C ARG A 134 0.58 -8.86 16.77
N VAL A 135 1.00 -8.48 15.56
CA VAL A 135 2.04 -9.18 14.82
C VAL A 135 3.21 -8.22 14.61
N ILE A 136 4.42 -8.73 14.77
CA ILE A 136 5.65 -8.07 14.37
C ILE A 136 6.14 -8.80 13.12
N VAL A 137 6.06 -8.12 11.99
CA VAL A 137 6.63 -8.60 10.72
C VAL A 137 8.12 -8.31 10.76
N GLY A 138 8.93 -9.36 10.92
CA GLY A 138 10.38 -9.29 10.78
C GLY A 138 10.76 -9.43 9.31
N ILE A 139 11.58 -8.52 8.80
CA ILE A 139 12.04 -8.48 7.40
C ILE A 139 13.56 -8.42 7.44
N GLU A 140 14.22 -9.48 7.02
CA GLU A 140 15.67 -9.56 6.89
C GLU A 140 16.06 -9.54 5.41
N ARG A 141 16.88 -8.56 5.01
CA ARG A 141 17.36 -8.40 3.64
C ARG A 141 18.73 -7.77 3.63
N ALA A 142 19.62 -8.23 2.76
CA ALA A 142 21.00 -7.70 2.64
C ALA A 142 21.77 -7.58 3.98
N GLY A 143 21.47 -8.44 4.97
CA GLY A 143 22.07 -8.39 6.31
C GLY A 143 21.52 -7.31 7.24
N GLU A 144 20.46 -6.60 6.84
CA GLU A 144 19.72 -5.64 7.66
C GLU A 144 18.36 -6.22 8.10
N THR A 145 17.97 -5.92 9.34
CA THR A 145 16.69 -6.34 9.90
C THR A 145 15.78 -5.14 10.12
N SER A 146 14.56 -5.22 9.59
CA SER A 146 13.46 -4.29 9.86
C SER A 146 12.33 -5.01 10.60
N ALA A 147 11.63 -4.31 11.49
CA ALA A 147 10.48 -4.85 12.21
C ALA A 147 9.29 -3.91 12.08
N VAL A 148 8.15 -4.42 11.60
CA VAL A 148 6.92 -3.63 11.43
C VAL A 148 5.80 -4.23 12.28
N ARG A 149 5.30 -3.44 13.23
CA ARG A 149 4.22 -3.87 14.14
C ARG A 149 2.86 -3.49 13.59
N PHE A 150 1.93 -4.43 13.59
CA PHE A 150 0.49 -4.19 13.40
C PHE A 150 -0.28 -4.68 14.63
N GLU A 151 -1.37 -4.00 14.96
CA GLU A 151 -2.26 -4.36 16.06
C GLU A 151 -3.68 -4.47 15.50
N PHE A 152 -4.42 -5.49 15.93
CA PHE A 152 -5.77 -5.78 15.45
C PHE A 152 -6.55 -6.60 16.49
N MET A 153 -7.86 -6.72 16.28
CA MET A 153 -8.72 -7.58 17.10
C MET A 153 -8.83 -8.96 16.47
N VAL A 154 -8.68 -9.98 17.29
CA VAL A 154 -9.04 -11.37 16.97
C VAL A 154 -10.43 -11.65 17.53
N ASN A 155 -11.31 -12.19 16.70
CA ASN A 155 -12.70 -12.51 17.03
C ASN A 155 -12.88 -13.96 17.51
N TRP A 156 -14.11 -14.29 17.92
CA TRP A 156 -14.52 -15.67 18.26
C TRP A 156 -14.67 -16.56 17.04
#